data_AF-A0A5K7ZEB2-F1
#
_entry.id   AF-A0A5K7ZEB2-F1
#
_cell.length_a   1.000
_cell.length_b   1.000
_cell.length_c   1.000
_cell.angle_alpha   90.00
_cell.angle_beta   90.00
_cell.angle_gamma   90.00
#
_symmetry.space_group_name_H-M   'P 1'
#
loop_
_entity.id
_entity.type
_entity.pdbx_description
1 polymer ?
#
loop_
_entity_poly.entity_id
_entity_poly.type
_entity_poly.pdbx_seq_one_letter_code
_entity_poly.pdbx_strand_id
1 'polypeptide(L)' 'MNKVQAMARIMVLLNENGLLKPGSKVYKAVRKMASEKIDRLGPDAALLQIMDRKDRLLDQIRMLNMWYKVAGRQSPPDYW' A
#
# COMPACT_ATOMS: atom_id res chain seq x y z
N MET A 1 -11.67 -4.36 -14.69
CA MET A 1 -10.20 -4.58 -14.67
C MET A 1 -9.87 -5.93 -14.01
N ASN A 2 -8.73 -6.59 -14.28
CA ASN A 2 -8.33 -7.80 -13.54
C ASN A 2 -7.46 -7.49 -12.30
N LYS A 3 -7.27 -8.47 -11.40
CA LYS A 3 -6.52 -8.29 -10.14
C LYS A 3 -5.07 -7.81 -10.36
N VAL A 4 -4.39 -8.31 -11.40
CA VAL A 4 -3.01 -7.94 -11.71
C VAL A 4 -2.92 -6.47 -12.15
N GLN A 5 -3.84 -6.05 -13.02
CA GLN A 5 -3.94 -4.67 -13.48
C GLN A 5 -4.28 -3.72 -12.33
N ALA A 6 -5.22 -4.09 -11.45
CA ALA A 6 -5.59 -3.29 -10.29
C ALA A 6 -4.41 -3.13 -9.32
N MET A 7 -3.72 -4.22 -9.02
CA MET A 7 -2.51 -4.21 -8.19
C MET A 7 -1.45 -3.26 -8.76
N ALA A 8 -1.16 -3.35 -10.06
CA ALA A 8 -0.18 -2.48 -10.70
C ALA A 8 -0.56 -1.00 -10.58
N ARG A 9 -1.84 -0.66 -10.85
CA ARG A 9 -2.33 0.72 -10.73
C ARG A 9 -2.28 1.24 -9.30
N ILE A 10 -2.69 0.44 -8.32
CA ILE A 10 -2.65 0.78 -6.90
C ILE A 10 -1.21 1.04 -6.44
N MET A 11 -0.28 0.16 -6.81
CA MET A 11 1.13 0.30 -6.43
C MET A 11 1.76 1.55 -7.06
N VAL A 12 1.43 1.88 -8.31
CA VAL A 12 1.87 3.14 -8.93
C VAL A 12 1.26 4.35 -8.21
N LEU A 13 -0.04 4.30 -7.91
CA LEU A 13 -0.76 5.40 -7.26
C LEU A 13 -0.23 5.72 -5.86
N LEU A 14 0.19 4.69 -5.12
CA LEU A 14 0.72 4.79 -3.76
C LEU A 14 2.25 4.90 -3.70
N ASN A 15 2.95 4.81 -4.84
CA ASN A 15 4.41 4.96 -4.90
C ASN A 15 4.83 6.43 -5.04
N GLU A 16 4.59 7.20 -4.00
CA GLU A 16 5.06 8.59 -3.95
C GLU A 16 6.58 8.63 -3.75
N ASN A 17 7.29 9.40 -4.59
CA ASN A 17 8.73 9.67 -4.49
C ASN A 17 9.62 8.42 -4.33
N GLY A 18 9.18 7.27 -4.85
CA GLY A 18 9.92 6.01 -4.75
C GLY A 18 9.92 5.38 -3.35
N LEU A 19 8.94 5.72 -2.49
CA LEU A 19 8.76 5.12 -1.17
C LEU A 19 8.57 3.60 -1.23
N LEU A 20 7.92 3.10 -2.28
CA LEU A 20 7.63 1.67 -2.47
C LEU A 20 8.75 0.99 -3.26
N LYS A 21 9.96 0.93 -2.69
CA LYS A 21 11.06 0.18 -3.28
C LYS A 21 10.75 -1.32 -3.30
N PRO A 22 10.83 -2.00 -4.46
CA PRO A 22 10.64 -3.46 -4.53
C PRO A 22 11.52 -4.19 -3.51
N GLY A 23 10.92 -5.15 -2.80
CA GLY A 23 11.62 -5.92 -1.75
C GLY A 23 11.67 -5.27 -0.36
N SER A 24 11.41 -3.96 -0.25
CA SER A 24 11.32 -3.30 1.06
C SER A 24 10.14 -3.82 1.89
N LYS A 25 10.24 -3.69 3.22
CA LYS A 25 9.15 -4.10 4.12
C LYS A 25 7.87 -3.28 3.87
N VAL A 26 8.00 -1.98 3.60
CA VAL A 26 6.90 -1.08 3.22
C VAL A 26 6.22 -1.58 1.96
N TYR A 27 6.99 -1.91 0.92
CA TYR A 27 6.45 -2.44 -0.34
C TYR A 27 5.65 -3.73 -0.11
N LYS A 28 6.16 -4.66 0.71
CA LYS A 28 5.46 -5.91 1.02
C LYS A 28 4.15 -5.66 1.77
N ALA A 29 4.15 -4.74 2.74
CA ALA A 29 2.96 -4.37 3.50
C ALA A 29 1.88 -3.74 2.61
N VAL A 30 2.25 -2.74 1.80
CA VAL A 30 1.32 -2.06 0.89
C VAL A 30 0.77 -3.03 -0.17
N ARG A 31 1.63 -3.89 -0.73
CA ARG A 31 1.19 -4.93 -1.68
C ARG A 31 0.21 -5.91 -1.05
N LYS A 32 0.42 -6.31 0.21
CA LYS A 32 -0.50 -7.19 0.94
C LYS A 32 -1.86 -6.51 1.14
N MET A 33 -1.86 -5.28 1.65
CA MET A 33 -3.08 -4.49 1.84
C MET A 33 -3.86 -4.29 0.53
N ALA A 34 -3.17 -3.97 -0.56
CA ALA A 34 -3.79 -3.83 -1.87
C ALA A 34 -4.42 -5.15 -2.34
N SER A 35 -3.75 -6.29 -2.15
CA SER A 35 -4.31 -7.60 -2.50
C SER A 35 -5.57 -7.87 -1.68
N GLU A 36 -5.54 -7.67 -0.37
CA GLU A 36 -6.68 -7.93 0.51
C GLU A 36 -7.88 -7.04 0.16
N LYS A 37 -7.65 -5.76 -0.18
CA LYS A 37 -8.73 -4.88 -0.66
C LYS A 37 -9.31 -5.35 -1.99
N ILE A 38 -8.47 -5.75 -2.95
CA ILE A 38 -8.95 -6.29 -4.23
C ILE A 38 -9.74 -7.57 -4.02
N ASP A 39 -9.28 -8.46 -3.14
CA ASP A 39 -9.95 -9.73 -2.84
C ASP A 39 -11.30 -9.52 -2.14
N ARG A 40 -11.43 -8.48 -1.31
CA ARG A 40 -12.67 -8.15 -0.60
C ARG A 40 -13.70 -7.38 -1.43
N LEU A 41 -13.25 -6.40 -2.22
CA LEU A 41 -14.13 -5.43 -2.90
C LEU A 41 -14.25 -5.67 -4.41
N GLY A 42 -13.32 -6.43 -4.97
CA GLY A 42 -13.12 -6.52 -6.41
C GLY A 42 -12.15 -5.46 -6.94
N PRO A 43 -11.56 -5.69 -8.13
CA PRO A 43 -10.45 -4.89 -8.66
C PRO A 43 -10.77 -3.41 -8.88
N ASP A 44 -11.94 -3.12 -9.45
CA ASP A 44 -12.35 -1.77 -9.80
C ASP A 44 -12.76 -0.96 -8.55
N ALA A 45 -13.54 -1.56 -7.64
CA ALA A 45 -13.96 -0.93 -6.39
C ALA A 45 -12.79 -0.68 -5.43
N ALA A 46 -11.81 -1.60 -5.38
CA ALA A 46 -10.60 -1.40 -4.59
C ALA A 46 -9.78 -0.21 -5.10
N LEU A 47 -9.65 -0.04 -6.42
CA LEU A 47 -8.95 1.11 -6.99
C LEU A 47 -9.67 2.42 -6.63
N LEU A 48 -10.99 2.49 -6.78
CA LEU A 48 -11.77 3.68 -6.44
C LEU A 48 -11.63 4.05 -4.96
N GLN A 49 -11.71 3.06 -4.06
CA GLN A 49 -11.55 3.32 -2.62
C GLN A 49 -10.14 3.82 -2.27
N ILE A 50 -9.11 3.32 -2.96
CA ILE A 50 -7.74 3.78 -2.75
C ILE A 50 -7.53 5.19 -3.31
N MET A 51 -8.16 5.52 -4.43
CA MET A 51 -8.15 6.89 -4.98
C MET A 51 -8.80 7.88 -4.02
N ASP A 52 -9.98 7.54 -3.49
CA ASP A 52 -10.71 8.37 -2.52
C ASP A 52 -9.92 8.61 -1.23
N ARG A 53 -9.14 7.62 -0.79
CA ARG A 53 -8.35 7.68 0.45
C ARG A 53 -6.86 7.90 0.23
N LYS A 54 -6.45 8.34 -0.96
CA LYS A 54 -5.05 8.34 -1.39
C LYS A 54 -4.14 9.08 -0.41
N ASP A 55 -4.50 10.30 -0.03
CA ASP A 55 -3.64 11.15 0.81
C ASP A 55 -3.44 10.52 2.20
N ARG A 56 -4.52 10.01 2.81
CA ARG A 56 -4.45 9.27 4.08
C ARG A 56 -3.57 8.02 3.97
N LEU A 57 -3.70 7.27 2.87
CA LEU A 57 -2.89 6.06 2.64
C LEU A 57 -1.41 6.42 2.44
N LEU A 58 -1.10 7.53 1.75
CA LEU A 58 0.26 8.02 1.60
C LEU A 58 0.87 8.42 2.94
N ASP A 59 0.13 9.11 3.80
CA ASP A 59 0.61 9.43 5.15
C ASP A 59 0.86 8.18 6.00
N GLN A 60 -0.01 7.16 5.91
CA GLN A 60 0.23 5.86 6.55
C GLN A 60 1.49 5.18 6.01
N ILE A 61 1.73 5.24 4.70
CA ILE A 61 2.94 4.69 4.07
C ILE A 61 4.20 5.43 4.53
N ARG A 62 4.14 6.75 4.66
CA ARG A 62 5.25 7.58 5.18
C ARG A 62 5.58 7.21 6.63
N MET A 63 4.56 7.12 7.49
CA MET A 63 4.72 6.67 8.87
C MET A 63 5.31 5.27 8.94
N LEU A 64 4.79 4.34 8.14
CA LEU A 64 5.29 2.97 8.06
C LEU A 64 6.76 2.91 7.61
N ASN A 65 7.14 3.71 6.62
CA ASN A 65 8.51 3.80 6.13
C ASN A 65 9.46 4.37 7.19
N MET A 66 9.06 5.45 7.86
CA MET A 66 9.84 6.03 8.97
C MET A 66 10.00 5.01 10.09
N TRP A 67 8.93 4.31 10.43
CA TRP A 67 8.93 3.30 11.45
C TRP A 67 9.87 2.13 11.12
N TYR A 68 9.86 1.61 9.88
CA TYR A 68 10.80 0.56 9.49
C TYR A 68 12.27 1.01 9.49
N LYS A 69 12.54 2.30 9.24
CA LYS A 69 13.88 2.88 9.35
C LYS A 69 14.36 2.96 10.80
N VAL A 70 13.47 3.30 11.74
CA VAL A 70 13.80 3.49 13.16
C VAL A 70 13.78 2.16 13.92
N ALA A 71 12.79 1.31 13.68
CA ALA A 71 12.48 0.17 14.55
C ALA A 71 13.26 -1.11 14.24
N GLY A 72 13.98 -1.19 13.10
CA GLY A 72 14.88 -2.31 12.72
C GLY A 72 14.21 -3.69 12.50
N ARG A 73 13.38 -4.17 13.44
CA ARG A 73 12.83 -5.54 13.49
C ARG A 73 11.43 -5.72 14.10
N GLN A 74 10.78 -4.70 14.67
CA GLN A 74 9.42 -4.91 15.19
C GLN A 74 8.40 -5.18 14.04
N SER A 75 7.18 -5.59 14.38
CA SER A 75 6.00 -5.62 13.46
C SER A 75 5.31 -4.25 13.42
N PRO A 76 4.95 -3.72 12.23
CA PRO A 76 4.34 -2.41 12.14
C PRO A 76 2.99 -2.39 12.88
N PRO A 77 2.59 -1.25 13.45
CA PRO A 77 1.25 -1.07 14.00
C PRO A 77 0.18 -1.40 12.95
N ASP A 78 -0.97 -1.92 13.41
CA ASP A 78 -2.07 -2.29 12.53
C ASP A 78 -2.76 -1.01 12.01
N TYR A 79 -2.35 -0.56 10.82
CA TYR A 79 -2.78 0.70 10.22
C TYR A 79 -3.87 0.52 9.15
N TRP A 80 -4.38 -0.70 8.94
CA TRP A 80 -5.14 -1.09 7.74
C TRP A 80 -6.61 -1.40 7.95
#